data_AF-A0A7S2TZP4-F1
#
_entry.id   AF-A0A7S2TZP4-F1
#
_cell.length_a   1.000
_cell.length_b   1.000
_cell.length_c   1.000
_cell.angle_alpha   90.00
_cell.angle_beta   90.00
_cell.angle_gamma   90.00
#
_symmetry.space_group_name_H-M   'P 1'
#
loop_
_entity.id
_entity.type
_entity.pdbx_description
1 polymer ?
#
loop_
_entity_poly.entity_id
_entity_poly.type
_entity_poly.pdbx_seq_one_letter_code
_entity_poly.pdbx_strand_id
1 'polypeptide(L)'
;ALEPEKMSSAATTFSGLLNLVLGAAFLLVLFRGGRGNVGSLSSAVKAPRAASMAVPACQRMTRQLSRSAVARRGSYSAFEQKSSPAVQRSLRVNAAESWNPPPVAVTTSAFHQKFKFPLPMIFASFVSRLLTEQHFVRWNRKYQYNPIFALGVTSVFDQVFETLGEEKKTQLFDAFITALDESPATYRSDQAMLEEWAKAKSSSDISPKADGDNVEQTLAEVSSMGDNFVYSKFFSIGLFRMLELTGAKDPKALESLVTSLNLKMDPVIRDLNYYKSSLSALIQAQELKREAEQRAQKKREEAAAKKTEAIKKMANKQM
;
A
#
# COMPACT_ATOMS: atom_id res chain seq x y z
N ALA A 1 5.52 26.70 39.75
CA ALA A 1 5.11 26.71 38.34
C ALA A 1 6.18 25.98 37.54
N LEU A 2 5.94 24.70 37.24
CA LEU A 2 6.76 23.87 36.37
C LEU A 2 5.78 23.17 35.42
N GLU A 3 6.04 23.31 34.12
CA GLU A 3 5.11 23.12 33.02
C GLU A 3 4.61 21.67 32.82
N PRO A 4 3.33 21.46 32.46
CA PRO A 4 2.75 20.14 32.22
C PRO A 4 2.97 19.56 30.80
N GLU A 5 3.69 20.22 29.88
CA GLU A 5 3.78 19.74 28.47
C GLU A 5 4.70 18.54 28.24
N LYS A 6 5.68 18.26 29.12
CA LYS A 6 6.67 17.20 28.87
C LYS A 6 6.23 15.78 29.26
N MET A 7 5.12 15.62 29.99
CA MET A 7 4.63 14.30 30.40
C MET A 7 3.73 13.63 29.35
N SER A 8 3.10 14.40 28.46
CA SER A 8 2.21 13.85 27.42
C SER A 8 3.00 13.19 26.27
N SER A 9 4.11 13.81 25.83
CA SER A 9 4.94 13.29 24.72
C SER A 9 5.63 11.95 25.05
N ALA A 10 6.01 11.73 26.32
CA ALA A 10 6.64 10.49 26.78
C ALA A 10 5.65 9.33 26.91
N ALA A 11 4.38 9.60 27.25
CA ALA A 11 3.34 8.58 27.35
C ALA A 11 2.96 8.01 25.97
N THR A 12 2.95 8.85 24.93
CA THR A 12 2.61 8.44 23.55
C THR A 12 3.75 7.65 22.89
N THR A 13 5.01 8.02 23.13
CA THR A 13 6.18 7.28 22.60
C THR A 13 6.40 5.93 23.29
N PHE A 14 6.12 5.82 24.59
CA PHE A 14 6.22 4.56 25.31
C PHE A 14 5.09 3.58 24.91
N SER A 15 3.89 4.08 24.64
CA SER A 15 2.78 3.27 24.11
C SER A 15 3.06 2.75 22.69
N GLY A 16 3.67 3.56 21.82
CA GLY A 16 4.08 3.15 20.47
C GLY A 16 5.12 2.03 20.46
N LEU A 17 6.17 2.16 21.28
CA LEU A 17 7.21 1.12 21.44
C LEU A 17 6.69 -0.16 22.10
N LEU A 18 5.76 -0.05 23.07
CA LEU A 18 5.14 -1.21 23.70
C LEU A 18 4.25 -1.97 22.70
N ASN A 19 3.47 -1.27 21.87
CA ASN A 19 2.68 -1.88 20.80
C ASN A 19 3.57 -2.50 19.70
N LEU A 20 4.69 -1.88 19.35
CA LEU A 20 5.65 -2.43 18.39
C LEU A 20 6.30 -3.74 18.89
N VAL A 21 6.66 -3.79 20.18
CA VAL A 21 7.28 -4.96 20.79
C VAL A 21 6.25 -6.07 21.05
N LEU A 22 5.01 -5.73 21.47
CA LEU A 22 3.94 -6.72 21.62
C LEU A 22 3.47 -7.29 20.27
N GLY A 23 3.32 -6.46 19.24
CA GLY A 23 2.92 -6.90 17.90
C GLY A 23 3.99 -7.76 17.22
N ALA A 24 5.27 -7.38 17.33
CA ALA A 24 6.38 -8.16 16.81
C ALA A 24 6.58 -9.49 17.57
N ALA A 25 6.38 -9.49 18.90
CA ALA A 25 6.45 -10.70 19.73
C ALA A 25 5.29 -11.66 19.42
N PHE A 26 4.07 -11.16 19.23
CA PHE A 26 2.92 -11.99 18.92
C PHE A 26 3.00 -12.60 17.51
N LEU A 27 3.43 -11.83 16.49
CA LEU A 27 3.71 -12.35 15.14
C LEU A 27 4.89 -13.35 15.09
N LEU A 28 5.77 -13.37 16.10
CA LEU A 28 6.80 -14.40 16.28
C LEU A 28 6.24 -15.68 16.92
N VAL A 29 5.30 -15.54 17.86
CA VAL A 29 4.61 -16.66 18.53
C VAL A 29 3.71 -17.43 17.54
N LEU A 30 3.00 -16.74 16.64
CA LEU A 30 2.14 -17.36 15.60
C LEU A 30 2.86 -18.39 14.72
N PHE A 31 4.18 -18.26 14.55
CA PHE A 31 4.94 -19.07 13.57
C PHE A 31 6.06 -19.92 14.16
N ARG A 32 6.20 -19.99 15.49
CA ARG A 32 7.09 -20.98 16.12
C ARG A 32 6.51 -22.40 16.13
N GLY A 33 5.21 -22.57 15.84
CA GLY A 33 4.51 -23.86 15.79
C GLY A 33 4.49 -24.57 14.43
N GLY A 34 5.01 -23.97 13.37
CA GLY A 34 4.94 -24.50 11.99
C GLY A 34 6.29 -24.92 11.42
N ARG A 35 7.00 -25.85 12.08
CA ARG A 35 8.23 -26.45 11.53
C ARG A 35 8.03 -27.95 11.30
N GLY A 36 7.19 -28.27 10.33
CA GLY A 36 7.00 -29.61 9.78
C GLY A 36 7.72 -29.76 8.45
N ASN A 37 8.91 -30.38 8.50
CA ASN A 37 9.52 -31.22 7.47
C ASN A 37 9.55 -30.72 6.01
N VAL A 38 10.61 -29.99 5.63
CA VAL A 38 11.05 -29.89 4.23
C VAL A 38 12.21 -30.86 4.03
N GLY A 39 11.91 -31.97 3.36
CA GLY A 39 12.88 -32.95 2.90
C GLY A 39 13.86 -32.31 1.90
N SER A 40 15.13 -32.55 2.17
CA SER A 40 16.27 -32.32 1.29
C SER A 40 16.06 -32.93 -0.08
N LEU A 41 16.09 -32.12 -1.14
CA LEU A 41 16.58 -32.56 -2.46
C LEU A 41 17.45 -31.46 -3.07
N SER A 42 18.73 -31.82 -3.19
CA SER A 42 19.81 -31.06 -3.78
C SER A 42 19.97 -31.41 -5.27
N SER A 43 20.58 -30.47 -5.99
CA SER A 43 21.27 -30.60 -7.29
C SER A 43 20.42 -30.62 -8.57
N ALA A 44 20.61 -29.59 -9.41
CA ALA A 44 21.35 -29.70 -10.68
C ALA A 44 21.09 -28.43 -11.54
N VAL A 45 22.03 -27.48 -11.47
CA VAL A 45 22.13 -26.37 -12.42
C VAL A 45 22.78 -26.89 -13.70
N LYS A 46 22.11 -26.70 -14.85
CA LYS A 46 22.73 -26.75 -16.17
C LYS A 46 22.12 -25.66 -17.07
N ALA A 47 22.91 -24.64 -17.36
CA ALA A 47 22.62 -23.61 -18.36
C ALA A 47 22.78 -24.17 -19.78
N PRO A 48 22.05 -23.65 -20.78
CA PRO A 48 22.52 -23.66 -22.14
C PRO A 48 22.77 -22.26 -22.71
N ARG A 49 23.69 -22.30 -23.67
CA ARG A 49 24.38 -21.24 -24.41
C ARG A 49 23.47 -20.31 -25.21
N ALA A 50 24.04 -19.13 -25.42
CA ALA A 50 23.62 -18.08 -26.35
C ALA A 50 23.44 -18.57 -27.79
N ALA A 51 22.39 -18.09 -28.44
CA ALA A 51 22.26 -18.01 -29.88
C ALA A 51 21.82 -16.59 -30.27
N SER A 52 22.71 -15.92 -31.00
CA SER A 52 22.54 -14.63 -31.65
C SER A 52 21.52 -14.76 -32.80
N MET A 53 20.51 -13.90 -32.85
CA MET A 53 19.73 -13.68 -34.06
C MET A 53 19.53 -12.18 -34.30
N ALA A 54 19.93 -11.78 -35.50
CA ALA A 54 20.01 -10.41 -36.00
C ALA A 54 18.63 -9.83 -36.34
N VAL A 55 18.53 -8.51 -36.15
CA VAL A 55 17.39 -7.64 -36.49
C VAL A 55 17.49 -7.21 -37.96
N PRO A 56 16.44 -7.31 -38.79
CA PRO A 56 16.45 -6.66 -40.10
C PRO A 56 15.92 -5.22 -40.00
N ALA A 57 16.70 -4.31 -40.58
CA ALA A 57 16.39 -2.89 -40.72
C ALA A 57 15.20 -2.67 -41.68
N CYS A 58 14.21 -1.89 -41.24
CA CYS A 58 13.10 -1.44 -42.06
C CYS A 58 13.51 -0.16 -42.81
N GLN A 59 13.77 -0.29 -44.13
CA GLN A 59 14.07 0.83 -45.01
C GLN A 59 12.81 1.60 -45.40
N ARG A 60 12.90 2.90 -45.21
CA ARG A 60 11.92 3.94 -45.52
C ARG A 60 11.96 4.20 -47.03
N MET A 61 10.88 3.87 -47.76
CA MET A 61 10.77 4.18 -49.19
C MET A 61 9.58 5.10 -49.43
N THR A 62 9.89 6.36 -49.75
CA THR A 62 8.97 7.38 -50.22
C THR A 62 8.43 7.02 -51.60
N ARG A 63 7.10 7.03 -51.80
CA ARG A 63 6.48 6.95 -53.13
C ARG A 63 5.83 8.27 -53.51
N GLN A 64 6.37 8.83 -54.59
CA GLN A 64 5.89 9.99 -55.31
C GLN A 64 4.55 9.72 -56.01
N LEU A 65 3.75 10.77 -56.09
CA LEU A 65 2.53 10.85 -56.89
C LEU A 65 2.88 10.96 -58.38
N SER A 66 2.22 10.18 -59.22
CA SER A 66 2.05 10.54 -60.63
C SER A 66 0.67 10.10 -61.13
N ARG A 67 -0.03 11.09 -61.72
CA ARG A 67 -1.27 10.94 -62.48
C ARG A 67 -0.98 10.18 -63.78
N SER A 68 -1.90 9.34 -64.22
CA SER A 68 -2.26 9.21 -65.64
C SER A 68 -3.62 8.55 -65.78
N ALA A 69 -4.51 9.24 -66.48
CA ALA A 69 -5.84 8.82 -66.86
C ALA A 69 -5.78 7.95 -68.12
N VAL A 70 -6.50 6.83 -68.14
CA VAL A 70 -6.96 6.20 -69.39
C VAL A 70 -8.38 5.69 -69.17
N ALA A 71 -9.32 6.28 -69.90
CA ALA A 71 -10.70 5.86 -69.97
C ALA A 71 -10.83 4.60 -70.83
N ARG A 72 -11.59 3.60 -70.35
CA ARG A 72 -12.23 2.60 -71.21
C ARG A 72 -13.69 2.44 -70.78
N ARG A 73 -14.58 2.80 -71.71
CA ARG A 73 -16.02 2.52 -71.66
C ARG A 73 -16.24 1.01 -71.75
N GLY A 74 -16.87 0.44 -70.74
CA GLY A 74 -17.50 -0.88 -70.78
C GLY A 74 -18.97 -0.70 -70.42
N SER A 75 -19.84 -0.95 -71.39
CA SER A 75 -21.30 -0.93 -71.25
C SER A 75 -21.75 -2.14 -70.43
N TYR A 76 -22.36 -1.89 -69.27
CA TYR A 76 -23.17 -2.88 -68.56
C TYR A 76 -24.56 -2.30 -68.31
N SER A 77 -25.57 -3.05 -68.76
CA SER A 77 -26.98 -2.72 -68.67
C SER A 77 -27.43 -2.55 -67.21
N ALA A 78 -28.11 -1.44 -66.94
CA ALA A 78 -28.68 -1.11 -65.64
C ALA A 78 -29.80 -2.10 -65.28
N PHE A 79 -29.58 -2.89 -64.21
CA PHE A 79 -30.63 -3.61 -63.53
C PHE A 79 -31.18 -2.69 -62.44
N GLU A 80 -32.38 -2.17 -62.65
CA GLU A 80 -33.03 -1.20 -61.78
C GLU A 80 -33.66 -1.93 -60.58
N GLN A 81 -32.87 -2.11 -59.51
CA GLN A 81 -33.38 -2.58 -58.22
C GLN A 81 -34.06 -1.40 -57.50
N LYS A 82 -35.40 -1.42 -57.47
CA LYS A 82 -36.20 -0.52 -56.63
C LYS A 82 -35.88 -0.79 -55.16
N SER A 83 -35.14 0.12 -54.53
CA SER A 83 -34.87 0.10 -53.08
C SER A 83 -36.11 0.62 -52.33
N SER A 84 -36.69 -0.25 -51.50
CA SER A 84 -37.70 0.14 -50.52
C SER A 84 -37.04 1.02 -49.44
N PRO A 85 -37.70 2.07 -48.91
CA PRO A 85 -37.09 2.95 -47.92
C PRO A 85 -36.90 2.17 -46.61
N ALA A 86 -35.66 1.77 -46.34
CA ALA A 86 -35.28 1.21 -45.06
C ALA A 86 -35.46 2.30 -44.00
N VAL A 87 -36.47 2.14 -43.15
CA VAL A 87 -36.63 2.92 -41.93
C VAL A 87 -35.36 2.74 -41.11
N GLN A 88 -34.47 3.74 -41.15
CA GLN A 88 -33.31 3.81 -40.26
C GLN A 88 -33.85 4.06 -38.84
N ARG A 89 -34.21 2.98 -38.14
CA ARG A 89 -34.31 3.00 -36.69
C ARG A 89 -32.90 3.23 -36.17
N SER A 90 -32.56 4.49 -35.94
CA SER A 90 -31.40 4.85 -35.12
C SER A 90 -31.66 4.31 -33.71
N LEU A 91 -31.13 3.13 -33.40
CA LEU A 91 -31.05 2.64 -32.04
C LEU A 91 -30.16 3.62 -31.26
N ARG A 92 -30.78 4.55 -30.55
CA ARG A 92 -30.10 5.29 -29.50
C ARG A 92 -29.85 4.30 -28.37
N VAL A 93 -28.68 3.69 -28.37
CA VAL A 93 -28.17 3.01 -27.18
C VAL A 93 -27.88 4.12 -26.18
N ASN A 94 -28.79 4.32 -25.23
CA ASN A 94 -28.46 5.06 -24.03
C ASN A 94 -27.39 4.23 -23.34
N ALA A 95 -26.12 4.62 -23.47
CA ALA A 95 -25.06 4.07 -22.65
C ALA A 95 -25.46 4.38 -21.20
N ALA A 96 -25.96 3.38 -20.49
CA ALA A 96 -26.05 3.44 -19.03
C ALA A 96 -24.70 3.96 -18.54
N GLU A 97 -24.68 4.97 -17.67
CA GLU A 97 -23.45 5.62 -17.18
C GLU A 97 -22.40 4.55 -16.89
N SER A 98 -21.42 4.44 -17.79
CA SER A 98 -20.41 3.42 -17.70
C SER A 98 -19.52 3.80 -16.53
N TRP A 99 -19.40 2.91 -15.54
CA TRP A 99 -18.43 3.07 -14.44
C TRP A 99 -17.05 3.39 -15.03
N ASN A 100 -16.61 4.63 -14.88
CA ASN A 100 -15.37 5.14 -15.46
C ASN A 100 -14.47 5.66 -14.33
N PRO A 101 -13.75 4.75 -13.64
CA PRO A 101 -12.87 5.13 -12.56
C PRO A 101 -11.69 5.95 -13.12
N PRO A 102 -11.15 6.91 -12.35
CA PRO A 102 -9.94 7.63 -12.74
C PRO A 102 -8.78 6.64 -12.91
N PRO A 103 -7.80 6.92 -13.78
CA PRO A 103 -6.61 6.10 -13.89
C PRO A 103 -5.68 6.31 -12.70
N VAL A 104 -4.86 5.31 -12.36
CA VAL A 104 -3.84 5.36 -11.30
C VAL A 104 -2.97 6.62 -11.38
N ALA A 105 -2.64 7.07 -12.60
CA ALA A 105 -1.82 8.26 -12.80
C ALA A 105 -2.43 9.55 -12.19
N VAL A 106 -3.76 9.66 -12.15
CA VAL A 106 -4.45 10.80 -11.53
C VAL A 106 -4.26 10.76 -10.02
N THR A 107 -4.49 9.61 -9.38
CA THR A 107 -4.26 9.40 -7.94
C THR A 107 -2.80 9.67 -7.56
N THR A 108 -1.84 9.13 -8.32
CA THR A 108 -0.40 9.38 -8.08
C THR A 108 -0.04 10.85 -8.22
N SER A 109 -0.60 11.53 -9.23
CA SER A 109 -0.40 12.97 -9.40
C SER A 109 -0.99 13.77 -8.22
N ALA A 110 -2.21 13.44 -7.77
CA ALA A 110 -2.85 14.06 -6.62
C ALA A 110 -2.00 13.90 -5.33
N PHE A 111 -1.43 12.71 -5.12
CA PHE A 111 -0.51 12.45 -4.01
C PHE A 111 0.72 13.37 -4.07
N HIS A 112 1.39 13.45 -5.22
CA HIS A 112 2.59 14.30 -5.40
C HIS A 112 2.27 15.80 -5.42
N GLN A 113 1.03 16.18 -5.68
CA GLN A 113 0.55 17.55 -5.56
C GLN A 113 0.42 17.97 -4.10
N LYS A 114 -0.02 17.06 -3.22
CA LYS A 114 -0.19 17.33 -1.79
C LYS A 114 1.11 17.12 -1.00
N PHE A 115 1.82 16.04 -1.25
CA PHE A 115 3.04 15.68 -0.54
C PHE A 115 4.29 16.18 -1.27
N LYS A 116 4.98 17.18 -0.69
CA LYS A 116 6.14 17.85 -1.32
C LYS A 116 7.50 17.46 -0.76
N PHE A 117 7.56 16.64 0.28
CA PHE A 117 8.83 16.29 0.88
C PHE A 117 9.58 15.22 0.09
N PRO A 118 10.91 15.25 0.08
CA PRO A 118 11.70 14.15 -0.44
C PRO A 118 11.60 12.94 0.51
N LEU A 119 11.04 11.83 0.03
CA LEU A 119 11.07 10.55 0.75
C LEU A 119 12.35 9.79 0.42
N PRO A 120 13.01 9.19 1.42
CA PRO A 120 13.98 8.14 1.17
C PRO A 120 13.41 7.07 0.23
N MET A 121 14.22 6.60 -0.72
CA MET A 121 13.80 5.70 -1.80
C MET A 121 13.02 4.46 -1.29
N ILE A 122 13.40 3.94 -0.13
CA ILE A 122 12.74 2.76 0.46
C ILE A 122 11.29 3.03 0.89
N PHE A 123 11.00 4.24 1.37
CA PHE A 123 9.64 4.67 1.70
C PHE A 123 8.87 5.05 0.45
N ALA A 124 9.52 5.72 -0.49
CA ALA A 124 8.90 6.12 -1.75
C ALA A 124 8.37 4.91 -2.54
N SER A 125 9.15 3.82 -2.65
CA SER A 125 8.70 2.60 -3.33
C SER A 125 7.53 1.94 -2.60
N PHE A 126 7.55 1.92 -1.27
CA PHE A 126 6.46 1.37 -0.47
C PHE A 126 5.17 2.18 -0.64
N VAL A 127 5.22 3.51 -0.48
CA VAL A 127 4.06 4.41 -0.64
C VAL A 127 3.46 4.30 -2.03
N SER A 128 4.28 4.36 -3.10
CA SER A 128 3.78 4.26 -4.48
C SER A 128 3.08 2.93 -4.76
N ARG A 129 3.62 1.82 -4.22
CA ARG A 129 2.99 0.49 -4.31
C ARG A 129 1.67 0.46 -3.54
N LEU A 130 1.66 0.95 -2.30
CA LEU A 130 0.44 1.04 -1.49
C LEU A 130 -0.64 1.87 -2.17
N LEU A 131 -0.27 3.01 -2.75
CA LEU A 131 -1.21 3.93 -3.39
C LEU A 131 -1.84 3.30 -4.63
N THR A 132 -1.02 2.64 -5.45
CA THR A 132 -1.49 1.96 -6.66
C THR A 132 -2.38 0.76 -6.33
N GLU A 133 -2.02 -0.03 -5.31
CA GLU A 133 -2.86 -1.16 -4.88
C GLU A 133 -4.18 -0.68 -4.27
N GLN A 134 -4.13 0.36 -3.43
CA GLN A 134 -5.32 0.90 -2.80
C GLN A 134 -6.24 1.59 -3.81
N HIS A 135 -5.71 2.16 -4.89
CA HIS A 135 -6.51 2.69 -5.98
C HIS A 135 -7.45 1.61 -6.55
N PHE A 136 -6.95 0.41 -6.86
CA PHE A 136 -7.82 -0.66 -7.39
C PHE A 136 -8.90 -1.11 -6.40
N VAL A 137 -8.64 -1.01 -5.10
CA VAL A 137 -9.64 -1.28 -4.05
C VAL A 137 -10.68 -0.16 -4.02
N ARG A 138 -10.24 1.11 -3.91
CA ARG A 138 -11.09 2.30 -3.75
C ARG A 138 -12.08 2.51 -4.90
N TRP A 139 -11.63 2.28 -6.12
CA TRP A 139 -12.42 2.44 -7.34
C TRP A 139 -12.99 1.10 -7.85
N ASN A 140 -13.04 0.08 -7.00
CA ASN A 140 -13.87 -1.08 -7.26
C ASN A 140 -15.34 -0.69 -7.10
N ARG A 141 -16.20 -1.09 -8.03
CA ARG A 141 -17.64 -0.80 -7.99
C ARG A 141 -18.33 -1.31 -6.71
N LYS A 142 -17.81 -2.37 -6.09
CA LYS A 142 -18.32 -2.97 -4.86
C LYS A 142 -17.67 -2.41 -3.59
N TYR A 143 -16.73 -1.47 -3.73
CA TYR A 143 -16.02 -0.92 -2.57
C TYR A 143 -16.98 -0.20 -1.64
N GLN A 144 -16.84 -0.50 -0.35
CA GLN A 144 -17.49 0.22 0.72
C GLN A 144 -16.45 0.55 1.76
N TYR A 145 -16.51 1.79 2.25
CA TYR A 145 -15.67 2.22 3.35
C TYR A 145 -15.98 1.37 4.59
N ASN A 146 -14.94 1.01 5.34
CA ASN A 146 -15.07 0.22 6.54
C ASN A 146 -14.14 0.78 7.65
N PRO A 147 -14.64 1.06 8.86
CA PRO A 147 -13.81 1.51 9.97
C PRO A 147 -12.63 0.58 10.29
N ILE A 148 -12.79 -0.74 10.16
CA ILE A 148 -11.71 -1.73 10.40
C ILE A 148 -10.59 -1.56 9.37
N PHE A 149 -10.95 -1.24 8.14
CA PHE A 149 -9.97 -0.89 7.11
C PHE A 149 -9.18 0.36 7.51
N ALA A 150 -9.84 1.38 8.06
CA ALA A 150 -9.19 2.59 8.52
C ALA A 150 -8.19 2.33 9.66
N LEU A 151 -8.58 1.53 10.66
CA LEU A 151 -7.69 1.07 11.73
C LEU A 151 -6.43 0.38 11.17
N GLY A 152 -6.59 -0.43 10.13
CA GLY A 152 -5.48 -1.09 9.46
C GLY A 152 -4.54 -0.10 8.76
N VAL A 153 -5.06 0.83 7.96
CA VAL A 153 -4.23 1.80 7.24
C VAL A 153 -3.47 2.72 8.19
N THR A 154 -4.15 3.28 9.20
CA THR A 154 -3.51 4.19 10.16
C THR A 154 -2.39 3.49 10.92
N SER A 155 -2.63 2.25 11.38
CA SER A 155 -1.62 1.44 12.08
C SER A 155 -0.39 1.17 11.22
N VAL A 156 -0.58 0.85 9.93
CA VAL A 156 0.53 0.64 9.00
C VAL A 156 1.36 1.90 8.84
N PHE A 157 0.72 3.05 8.62
CA PHE A 157 1.42 4.31 8.42
C PHE A 157 2.19 4.74 9.68
N ASP A 158 1.58 4.57 10.85
CA ASP A 158 2.20 4.95 12.11
C ASP A 158 3.44 4.11 12.41
N GLN A 159 3.40 2.80 12.15
CA GLN A 159 4.53 1.89 12.39
C GLN A 159 5.63 2.02 11.32
N VAL A 160 5.26 2.09 10.04
CA VAL A 160 6.24 2.13 8.94
C VAL A 160 7.02 3.45 8.92
N PHE A 161 6.35 4.58 9.19
CA PHE A 161 6.91 5.91 9.02
C PHE A 161 7.33 6.58 10.33
N GLU A 162 7.42 5.84 11.44
CA GLU A 162 7.80 6.35 12.76
C GLU A 162 9.08 7.21 12.71
N THR A 163 10.07 6.79 11.94
CA THR A 163 11.38 7.48 11.83
C THR A 163 11.38 8.77 11.01
N LEU A 164 10.30 9.09 10.27
CA LEU A 164 10.25 10.29 9.43
C LEU A 164 9.95 11.58 10.22
N GLY A 165 9.58 11.45 11.49
CA GLY A 165 9.10 12.54 12.34
C GLY A 165 7.60 12.78 12.16
N GLU A 166 6.94 13.22 13.24
CA GLU A 166 5.48 13.29 13.33
C GLU A 166 4.85 14.17 12.24
N GLU A 167 5.42 15.34 11.99
CA GLU A 167 4.90 16.28 10.99
C GLU A 167 4.87 15.68 9.58
N LYS A 168 5.98 15.05 9.16
CA LYS A 168 6.09 14.44 7.83
C LYS A 168 5.19 13.21 7.71
N LYS A 169 5.06 12.44 8.79
CA LYS A 169 4.17 11.28 8.87
C LYS A 169 2.71 11.68 8.69
N THR A 170 2.27 12.73 9.39
CA THR A 170 0.91 13.27 9.26
C THR A 170 0.65 13.80 7.85
N GLN A 171 1.55 14.63 7.31
CA GLN A 171 1.39 15.14 5.94
C GLN A 171 1.41 14.03 4.88
N LEU A 172 2.21 12.97 5.10
CA LEU A 172 2.23 11.80 4.24
C LEU A 172 0.90 11.05 4.25
N PHE A 173 0.37 10.79 5.45
CA PHE A 173 -0.92 10.13 5.63
C PHE A 173 -2.07 10.96 5.02
N ASP A 174 -2.10 12.25 5.30
CA ASP A 174 -3.13 13.16 4.80
C ASP A 174 -3.11 13.22 3.27
N ALA A 175 -1.92 13.34 2.66
CA ALA A 175 -1.78 13.33 1.22
C ALA A 175 -2.18 11.99 0.61
N PHE A 176 -1.87 10.86 1.26
CA PHE A 176 -2.23 9.53 0.79
C PHE A 176 -3.74 9.32 0.76
N ILE A 177 -4.44 9.61 1.86
CA ILE A 177 -5.90 9.45 1.96
C ILE A 177 -6.62 10.47 1.08
N THR A 178 -6.17 11.72 1.05
CA THR A 178 -6.78 12.75 0.19
C THR A 178 -6.63 12.41 -1.30
N ALA A 179 -5.53 11.79 -1.72
CA ALA A 179 -5.33 11.37 -3.11
C ALA A 179 -6.32 10.27 -3.55
N LEU A 180 -6.94 9.57 -2.60
CA LEU A 180 -7.95 8.53 -2.81
C LEU A 180 -9.39 9.08 -2.72
N ASP A 181 -9.55 10.40 -2.72
CA ASP A 181 -10.83 11.10 -2.52
C ASP A 181 -11.54 10.68 -1.22
N GLU A 182 -10.77 10.59 -0.14
CA GLU A 182 -11.24 10.26 1.21
C GLU A 182 -10.74 11.27 2.25
N SER A 183 -11.34 11.22 3.45
CA SER A 183 -11.06 12.16 4.54
C SER A 183 -10.09 11.57 5.56
N PRO A 184 -8.87 12.14 5.73
CA PRO A 184 -7.92 11.68 6.75
C PRO A 184 -8.48 11.78 8.18
N ALA A 185 -9.30 12.80 8.44
CA ALA A 185 -9.92 13.03 9.73
C ALA A 185 -10.87 11.89 10.13
N THR A 186 -11.66 11.39 9.17
CA THR A 186 -12.55 10.24 9.38
C THR A 186 -11.75 9.00 9.77
N TYR A 187 -10.65 8.73 9.06
CA TYR A 187 -9.79 7.59 9.38
C TYR A 187 -9.21 7.64 10.79
N ARG A 188 -8.77 8.82 11.24
CA ARG A 188 -8.21 9.01 12.58
C ARG A 188 -9.27 8.94 13.68
N SER A 189 -10.47 9.47 13.42
CA SER A 189 -11.61 9.37 14.33
C SER A 189 -12.04 7.91 14.51
N ASP A 190 -12.21 7.18 13.40
CA ASP A 190 -12.66 5.79 13.42
C ASP A 190 -11.60 4.85 14.00
N GLN A 191 -10.31 5.14 13.76
CA GLN A 191 -9.21 4.49 14.47
C GLN A 191 -9.37 4.65 15.99
N ALA A 192 -9.51 5.88 16.50
CA ALA A 192 -9.61 6.13 17.93
C ALA A 192 -10.82 5.41 18.55
N MET A 193 -11.99 5.50 17.90
CA MET A 193 -13.20 4.80 18.31
C MET A 193 -12.99 3.28 18.38
N LEU A 194 -12.41 2.67 17.34
CA LEU A 194 -12.16 1.23 17.31
C LEU A 194 -11.12 0.80 18.33
N GLU A 195 -10.10 1.63 18.59
CA GLU A 195 -9.10 1.32 19.60
C GLU A 195 -9.70 1.29 21.00
N GLU A 196 -10.54 2.25 21.34
CA GLU A 196 -11.25 2.29 22.63
C GLU A 196 -12.22 1.12 22.76
N TRP A 197 -13.00 0.85 21.71
CA TRP A 197 -13.93 -0.27 21.68
C TRP A 197 -13.22 -1.62 21.87
N ALA A 198 -12.11 -1.84 21.15
CA ALA A 198 -11.35 -3.08 21.25
C ALA A 198 -10.69 -3.27 22.62
N LYS A 199 -10.14 -2.20 23.22
CA LYS A 199 -9.55 -2.24 24.57
C LYS A 199 -10.58 -2.61 25.66
N ALA A 200 -11.86 -2.34 25.43
CA ALA A 200 -12.94 -2.64 26.35
C ALA A 200 -13.52 -4.07 26.20
N LYS A 201 -13.12 -4.83 25.17
CA LYS A 201 -13.67 -6.15 24.86
C LYS A 201 -12.64 -7.25 25.12
N SER A 202 -13.11 -8.47 25.39
CA SER A 202 -12.25 -9.66 25.37
C SER A 202 -12.16 -10.23 23.95
N SER A 203 -11.12 -11.01 23.67
CA SER A 203 -10.89 -11.58 22.33
C SER A 203 -12.03 -12.50 21.85
N SER A 204 -12.74 -13.14 22.77
CA SER A 204 -13.90 -14.00 22.46
C SER A 204 -15.18 -13.23 22.18
N ASP A 205 -15.26 -11.96 22.62
CA ASP A 205 -16.46 -11.14 22.46
C ASP A 205 -16.52 -10.47 21.09
N ILE A 206 -15.38 -10.33 20.42
CA ILE A 206 -15.29 -9.78 19.06
C ILE A 206 -15.85 -10.80 18.07
N SER A 207 -17.09 -10.57 17.65
CA SER A 207 -17.80 -11.40 16.68
C SER A 207 -18.85 -10.57 15.95
N PRO A 208 -19.24 -10.95 14.72
CA PRO A 208 -20.31 -10.28 13.99
C PRO A 208 -21.65 -10.48 14.70
N LYS A 209 -22.33 -9.37 15.05
CA LYS A 209 -23.67 -9.38 15.65
C LYS A 209 -24.52 -8.27 15.04
N ALA A 210 -25.64 -8.64 14.40
CA ALA A 210 -26.55 -7.69 13.76
C ALA A 210 -27.26 -6.77 14.78
N ASP A 211 -27.54 -7.26 15.98
CA ASP A 211 -28.18 -6.50 17.07
C ASP A 211 -27.16 -5.97 18.09
N GLY A 212 -25.87 -5.97 17.73
CA GLY A 212 -24.76 -5.59 18.60
C GLY A 212 -24.43 -4.10 18.55
N ASP A 213 -23.26 -3.73 19.07
CA ASP A 213 -22.73 -2.38 18.98
C ASP A 213 -22.34 -2.03 17.52
N ASN A 214 -22.13 -0.75 17.20
CA ASN A 214 -21.78 -0.28 15.84
C ASN A 214 -20.64 -1.08 15.16
N VAL A 215 -19.63 -1.50 15.93
CA VAL A 215 -18.49 -2.29 15.42
C VAL A 215 -18.91 -3.74 15.12
N GLU A 216 -19.74 -4.35 15.97
CA GLU A 216 -20.24 -5.71 15.77
C GLU A 216 -21.22 -5.77 14.58
N GLN A 217 -22.00 -4.70 14.38
CA GLN A 217 -22.84 -4.51 13.20
C GLN A 217 -22.00 -4.37 11.93
N THR A 218 -20.93 -3.58 11.97
CA THR A 218 -19.97 -3.47 10.85
C THR A 218 -19.37 -4.84 10.49
N LEU A 219 -19.02 -5.65 11.49
CA LEU A 219 -18.54 -7.03 11.28
C LEU A 219 -19.64 -7.92 10.68
N ALA A 220 -20.90 -7.77 11.12
CA ALA A 220 -22.04 -8.51 10.58
C ALA A 220 -22.32 -8.14 9.12
N GLU A 221 -22.22 -6.86 8.76
CA GLU A 221 -22.33 -6.38 7.38
C GLU A 221 -21.27 -7.05 6.48
N VAL A 222 -20.00 -7.06 6.91
CA VAL A 222 -18.92 -7.75 6.17
C VAL A 222 -19.23 -9.24 6.00
N SER A 223 -19.66 -9.90 7.08
CA SER A 223 -20.01 -11.33 7.05
C SER A 223 -21.17 -11.61 6.08
N SER A 224 -22.13 -10.70 5.96
CA SER A 224 -23.28 -10.82 5.06
C SER A 224 -22.93 -10.58 3.58
N MET A 225 -21.89 -9.81 3.29
CA MET A 225 -21.48 -9.51 1.92
C MET A 225 -20.86 -10.72 1.22
N GLY A 226 -20.24 -11.64 1.96
CA GLY A 226 -19.57 -12.83 1.41
C GLY A 226 -18.62 -12.48 0.27
N ASP A 227 -18.79 -13.12 -0.89
CA ASP A 227 -17.97 -12.89 -2.10
C ASP A 227 -18.13 -11.48 -2.72
N ASN A 228 -19.10 -10.68 -2.28
CA ASN A 228 -19.23 -9.29 -2.72
C ASN A 228 -18.34 -8.33 -1.94
N PHE A 229 -17.78 -8.76 -0.80
CA PHE A 229 -16.88 -7.93 -0.02
C PHE A 229 -15.58 -7.67 -0.77
N VAL A 230 -15.21 -6.40 -0.93
CA VAL A 230 -13.93 -6.01 -1.53
C VAL A 230 -12.85 -6.13 -0.47
N TYR A 231 -12.23 -7.30 -0.42
CA TYR A 231 -11.13 -7.57 0.48
C TYR A 231 -9.93 -6.66 0.19
N SER A 232 -9.32 -6.13 1.25
CA SER A 232 -8.04 -5.43 1.19
C SER A 232 -7.13 -5.92 2.30
N LYS A 233 -5.82 -5.95 2.03
CA LYS A 233 -4.81 -6.31 3.03
C LYS A 233 -4.88 -5.48 4.32
N PHE A 234 -5.31 -4.21 4.22
CA PHE A 234 -5.45 -3.34 5.38
C PHE A 234 -6.61 -3.79 6.27
N PHE A 235 -7.64 -4.41 5.71
CA PHE A 235 -8.71 -5.02 6.51
C PHE A 235 -8.15 -6.14 7.41
N SER A 236 -7.31 -7.02 6.87
CA SER A 236 -6.64 -8.07 7.65
C SER A 236 -5.72 -7.53 8.75
N ILE A 237 -4.98 -6.46 8.44
CA ILE A 237 -4.14 -5.77 9.43
C ILE A 237 -5.02 -5.12 10.51
N GLY A 238 -6.16 -4.55 10.14
CA GLY A 238 -7.15 -3.99 11.07
C GLY A 238 -7.75 -5.05 12.01
N LEU A 239 -8.16 -6.21 11.48
CA LEU A 239 -8.63 -7.34 12.30
C LEU A 239 -7.56 -7.81 13.29
N PHE A 240 -6.32 -7.95 12.81
CA PHE A 240 -5.19 -8.32 13.66
C PHE A 240 -4.94 -7.27 14.76
N ARG A 241 -4.95 -5.98 14.40
CA ARG A 241 -4.75 -4.88 15.37
C ARG A 241 -5.85 -4.84 16.41
N MET A 242 -7.10 -5.07 16.01
CA MET A 242 -8.25 -5.11 16.91
C MET A 242 -8.09 -6.22 17.96
N LEU A 243 -7.68 -7.44 17.55
CA LEU A 243 -7.40 -8.54 18.48
C LEU A 243 -6.17 -8.30 19.36
N GLU A 244 -5.15 -7.65 18.83
CA GLU A 244 -3.98 -7.25 19.62
C GLU A 244 -4.37 -6.33 20.78
N LEU A 245 -5.31 -5.41 20.54
CA LEU A 245 -5.80 -4.45 21.54
C LEU A 245 -6.64 -5.09 22.66
N THR A 246 -7.26 -6.23 22.42
CA THR A 246 -7.90 -7.02 23.50
C THR A 246 -6.88 -7.78 24.35
N GLY A 247 -5.58 -7.71 24.01
CA GLY A 247 -4.52 -8.51 24.62
C GLY A 247 -4.47 -9.96 24.13
N ALA A 248 -5.18 -10.29 23.03
CA ALA A 248 -5.14 -11.64 22.47
C ALA A 248 -3.74 -11.95 21.94
N LYS A 249 -3.19 -13.10 22.37
CA LYS A 249 -1.90 -13.60 21.89
C LYS A 249 -1.99 -15.02 21.33
N ASP A 250 -3.18 -15.47 20.96
CA ASP A 250 -3.40 -16.79 20.37
C ASP A 250 -3.74 -16.68 18.87
N PRO A 251 -3.04 -17.41 17.97
CA PRO A 251 -3.43 -17.54 16.56
C PRO A 251 -4.90 -17.86 16.35
N LYS A 252 -5.46 -18.69 17.24
CA LYS A 252 -6.81 -19.21 17.13
C LYS A 252 -7.88 -18.12 17.24
N ALA A 253 -7.59 -17.03 17.94
CA ALA A 253 -8.51 -15.91 18.04
C ALA A 253 -8.73 -15.26 16.67
N LEU A 254 -7.66 -15.11 15.88
CA LEU A 254 -7.75 -14.59 14.51
C LEU A 254 -8.48 -15.56 13.59
N GLU A 255 -8.16 -16.85 13.66
CA GLU A 255 -8.84 -17.88 12.86
C GLU A 255 -10.35 -17.93 13.15
N SER A 256 -10.73 -17.89 14.43
CA SER A 256 -12.13 -17.84 14.86
C SER A 256 -12.85 -16.60 14.32
N LEU A 257 -12.24 -15.42 14.44
CA LEU A 257 -12.82 -14.17 13.93
C LEU A 257 -12.98 -14.21 12.40
N VAL A 258 -11.94 -14.60 11.67
CA VAL A 258 -11.97 -14.70 10.21
C VAL A 258 -13.04 -15.68 9.72
N THR A 259 -13.17 -16.82 10.41
CA THR A 259 -14.21 -17.81 10.12
C THR A 259 -15.61 -17.25 10.35
N SER A 260 -15.82 -16.51 11.44
CA SER A 260 -17.12 -15.86 11.73
C SER A 260 -17.53 -14.81 10.69
N LEU A 261 -16.54 -14.22 10.00
CA LEU A 261 -16.74 -13.25 8.93
C LEU A 261 -16.95 -13.88 7.55
N ASN A 262 -17.02 -15.21 7.44
CA ASN A 262 -17.07 -15.92 6.17
C ASN A 262 -15.89 -15.60 5.24
N LEU A 263 -14.72 -15.28 5.81
CA LEU A 263 -13.51 -14.95 5.05
C LEU A 263 -12.58 -16.16 5.00
N LYS A 264 -11.77 -16.22 3.94
CA LYS A 264 -10.72 -17.24 3.80
C LYS A 264 -9.51 -16.84 4.61
N MET A 265 -8.90 -17.79 5.32
CA MET A 265 -7.73 -17.53 6.15
C MET A 265 -6.44 -17.35 5.32
N ASP A 266 -6.32 -17.97 4.15
CA ASP A 266 -5.08 -17.91 3.34
C ASP A 266 -4.69 -16.48 2.91
N PRO A 267 -5.59 -15.63 2.39
CA PRO A 267 -5.27 -14.24 2.08
C PRO A 267 -4.86 -13.44 3.32
N VAL A 268 -5.54 -13.65 4.46
CA VAL A 268 -5.25 -12.98 5.73
C VAL A 268 -3.81 -13.30 6.17
N ILE A 269 -3.45 -14.58 6.23
CA ILE A 269 -2.10 -15.01 6.61
C ILE A 269 -1.04 -14.46 5.64
N ARG A 270 -1.32 -14.51 4.33
CA ARG A 270 -0.40 -13.99 3.30
C ARG A 270 -0.11 -12.51 3.51
N ASP A 271 -1.15 -11.70 3.75
CA ASP A 271 -1.01 -10.27 3.91
C ASP A 271 -0.33 -9.89 5.23
N LEU A 272 -0.62 -10.60 6.32
CA LEU A 272 0.08 -10.41 7.59
C LEU A 272 1.57 -10.75 7.49
N ASN A 273 1.92 -11.82 6.76
CA ASN A 273 3.32 -12.17 6.50
C ASN A 273 4.02 -11.14 5.61
N TYR A 274 3.34 -10.66 4.57
CA TYR A 274 3.84 -9.57 3.73
C TYR A 274 4.10 -8.30 4.54
N TYR A 275 3.18 -7.92 5.42
CA TYR A 275 3.33 -6.75 6.28
C TYR A 275 4.53 -6.89 7.24
N LYS A 276 4.65 -8.05 7.91
CA LYS A 276 5.77 -8.36 8.80
C LYS A 276 7.13 -8.28 8.10
N SER A 277 7.25 -8.93 6.95
CA SER A 277 8.49 -8.93 6.17
C SER A 277 8.86 -7.53 5.68
N SER A 278 7.86 -6.73 5.28
CA SER A 278 8.06 -5.35 4.84
C SER A 278 8.54 -4.45 5.99
N LEU A 279 7.91 -4.55 7.18
CA LEU A 279 8.36 -3.85 8.38
C LEU A 279 9.79 -4.24 8.77
N SER A 280 10.09 -5.54 8.79
CA SER A 280 11.43 -6.04 9.13
C SER A 280 12.49 -5.53 8.16
N ALA A 281 12.21 -5.51 6.85
CA ALA A 281 13.14 -5.00 5.85
C ALA A 281 13.38 -3.50 6.00
N LEU A 282 12.33 -2.73 6.32
CA LEU A 282 12.42 -1.29 6.54
C LEU A 282 13.23 -0.95 7.80
N ILE A 283 12.97 -1.65 8.90
CA ILE A 283 13.71 -1.48 10.16
C ILE A 283 15.19 -1.82 9.97
N GLN A 284 15.50 -2.93 9.30
CA GLN A 284 16.88 -3.31 8.99
C GLN A 284 17.59 -2.26 8.12
N ALA A 285 16.92 -1.76 7.08
CA ALA A 285 17.47 -0.73 6.22
C ALA A 285 17.69 0.61 6.96
N GLN A 286 16.79 0.97 7.87
CA GLN A 286 16.95 2.14 8.73
C GLN A 286 18.15 2.01 9.66
N GLU A 287 18.35 0.84 10.27
CA GLU A 287 19.47 0.63 11.18
C GLU A 287 20.81 0.69 10.44
N LEU A 288 20.90 0.04 9.27
CA LEU A 288 22.08 0.16 8.40
C LEU A 288 22.37 1.62 8.01
N LYS A 289 21.32 2.40 7.73
CA LYS A 289 21.46 3.83 7.41
C LYS A 289 21.97 4.62 8.63
N ARG A 290 21.42 4.37 9.81
CA ARG A 290 21.84 5.00 11.07
C ARG A 290 23.31 4.69 11.36
N GLU A 291 23.74 3.44 11.21
CA GLU A 291 25.15 3.08 11.38
C GLU A 291 26.06 3.76 10.35
N ALA A 292 25.63 3.85 9.09
CA ALA A 292 26.39 4.51 8.04
C ALA A 292 26.55 6.02 8.31
N GLU A 293 25.50 6.68 8.78
CA GLU A 293 25.53 8.09 9.20
C GLU A 293 26.47 8.31 10.39
N GLN A 294 26.42 7.43 11.40
CA GLN A 294 27.35 7.48 12.54
C GLN A 294 28.82 7.31 12.11
N ARG A 295 29.10 6.37 11.20
CA ARG A 295 30.46 6.18 10.64
C ARG A 295 30.90 7.39 9.83
N ALA A 296 30.01 7.97 9.02
CA ALA A 296 30.30 9.17 8.24
C ALA A 296 30.56 10.38 9.14
N GLN A 297 29.80 10.54 10.22
CA GLN A 297 29.95 11.62 11.18
C GLN A 297 31.28 11.52 11.93
N LYS A 298 31.65 10.35 12.45
CA LYS A 298 32.98 10.11 13.06
C LYS A 298 34.12 10.46 12.11
N LYS A 299 34.04 10.02 10.85
CA LYS A 299 35.04 10.37 9.82
C LYS A 299 35.11 11.87 9.56
N ARG A 300 33.98 12.57 9.57
CA ARG A 300 33.92 14.03 9.39
C ARG A 300 34.51 14.78 10.59
N GLU A 301 34.22 14.34 11.81
CA GLU A 301 34.77 14.90 13.04
C GLU A 301 36.28 14.70 13.12
N GLU A 302 36.78 13.51 12.81
CA GLU A 302 38.21 13.24 12.72
C GLU A 302 38.90 14.08 11.64
N ALA A 303 38.27 14.26 10.48
CA ALA A 303 38.78 15.11 9.42
C ALA A 303 38.78 16.60 9.82
N ALA A 304 37.76 17.06 10.54
CA ALA A 304 37.68 18.41 11.07
C ALA A 304 38.76 18.65 12.15
N ALA A 305 38.95 17.71 13.07
CA ALA A 305 39.99 17.76 14.10
C ALA A 305 41.40 17.77 13.49
N LYS A 306 41.67 16.94 12.47
CA LYS A 306 42.95 16.97 11.76
C LYS A 306 43.21 18.29 11.05
N LYS A 307 42.17 18.92 10.48
CA LYS A 307 42.27 20.25 9.85
C LYS A 307 42.54 21.36 10.88
N THR A 308 41.85 21.37 12.01
CA THR A 308 42.08 22.38 13.06
C THR A 308 43.48 22.24 13.68
N GLU A 309 43.95 21.02 13.91
CA GLU A 309 45.31 20.77 14.39
C GLU A 309 46.39 21.16 13.36
N ALA A 310 46.16 20.94 12.06
CA ALA A 310 47.05 21.41 11.01
C ALA A 310 47.12 22.95 10.95
N ILE A 311 45.98 23.65 11.08
CA ILE A 311 45.93 25.12 11.10
C ILE A 311 46.69 25.69 12.30
N LYS A 312 46.50 25.13 13.50
CA LYS A 312 47.26 25.53 14.70
C LYS A 312 48.77 25.35 14.53
N LYS A 313 49.20 24.22 13.95
CA LYS A 313 50.62 23.96 13.67
C LYS A 313 51.23 24.92 12.66
N MET A 314 50.46 25.32 11.62
CA MET A 314 50.92 26.34 10.67
C MET A 314 51.03 27.73 11.30
N ALA A 315 50.06 28.11 12.13
CA ALA A 315 50.10 29.40 12.84
C ALA A 315 51.29 29.50 13.81
N ASN A 316 51.58 28.41 14.53
CA ASN A 316 52.68 28.38 15.50
C ASN A 316 54.08 28.29 14.85
N LYS A 317 54.17 28.05 13.53
CA LYS A 317 55.43 28.04 12.78
C LYS A 317 55.75 29.40 12.12
N GLN A 318 54.79 30.33 12.15
CA GLN A 318 54.94 31.69 11.61
C GLN A 318 55.24 32.75 12.69
N MET A 319 55.32 32.34 13.95
CA MET A 319 55.92 33.11 15.06
C MET A 319 57.31 32.58 15.36
#